data_AF-A0A0H2ZUR3-F1
#
_entry.id   AF-A0A0H2ZUR3-F1
#
_cell.length_a   1.000
_cell.length_b   1.000
_cell.length_c   1.000
_cell.angle_alpha   90.00
_cell.angle_beta   90.00
_cell.angle_gamma   90.00
#
_symmetry.space_group_name_H-M   'P 1'
#
loop_
_entity.id
_entity.type
_entity.pdbx_description
1 polymer ?
#
loop_
_entity_poly.entity_id
_entity_poly.type
_entity_poly.pdbx_seq_one_letter_code
_entity_poly.pdbx_strand_id
1 'polypeptide(L)'
;MSAGGEVGTKDPQSYRRFTVHRIDKPVASGPSFATAAEVESFLDAVEKLPRWRLDLDDGSITFDNTELTVTDVRTGESFCLKGWTSLGVTGRATHGGQAGAYDGARHISIATDEPPTIGRWYKSDMA
;
A
#
# COMPACT_ATOMS: atom_id res chain seq x y z
N MET A 1 -8.76 -37.75 -10.03
CA MET A 1 -8.69 -37.18 -8.67
C MET A 1 -9.92 -36.30 -8.50
N SER A 2 -10.79 -36.67 -7.58
CA SER A 2 -12.07 -35.98 -7.33
C SER A 2 -11.85 -34.93 -6.25
N ALA A 3 -12.18 -33.67 -6.54
CA ALA A 3 -12.28 -32.63 -5.53
C ALA A 3 -13.77 -32.47 -5.18
N GLY A 4 -14.14 -32.95 -4.00
CA GLY A 4 -15.51 -32.89 -3.49
C GLY A 4 -15.88 -31.47 -3.07
N GLY A 5 -17.09 -31.05 -3.44
CA GLY A 5 -17.72 -29.85 -2.91
C GLY A 5 -18.50 -30.19 -1.65
N GLU A 6 -18.19 -29.49 -0.55
CA GLU A 6 -19.12 -29.36 0.58
C GLU A 6 -19.96 -28.11 0.36
N VAL A 7 -21.24 -28.30 0.07
CA VAL A 7 -22.27 -27.25 0.09
C VAL A 7 -22.72 -27.10 1.54
N GLY A 8 -22.06 -26.22 2.28
CA GLY A 8 -22.55 -25.76 3.59
C GLY A 8 -23.79 -24.90 3.40
N THR A 9 -24.97 -25.43 3.74
CA THR A 9 -26.22 -24.67 3.72
C THR A 9 -26.38 -23.77 4.95
N LYS A 10 -26.83 -22.53 4.67
CA LYS A 10 -27.50 -21.52 5.52
C LYS A 10 -26.63 -20.47 6.25
N ASP A 11 -26.42 -19.36 5.55
CA ASP A 11 -26.63 -18.00 6.09
C ASP A 11 -27.16 -17.08 4.97
N PRO A 12 -28.35 -16.44 5.08
CA PRO A 12 -28.88 -15.53 4.05
C PRO A 12 -28.13 -14.20 3.91
N GLN A 13 -27.09 -13.95 4.71
CA GLN A 13 -26.29 -12.73 4.68
C GLN A 13 -24.80 -12.96 4.43
N SER A 14 -24.44 -13.97 3.63
CA SER A 14 -23.09 -14.05 3.05
C SER A 14 -22.93 -12.95 1.99
N TYR A 15 -22.85 -11.68 2.41
CA TYR A 15 -22.45 -10.57 1.55
C TYR A 15 -21.07 -10.90 1.01
N ARG A 16 -21.00 -11.27 -0.27
CA ARG A 16 -19.72 -11.43 -0.97
C ARG A 16 -19.02 -10.07 -0.92
N ARG A 17 -17.96 -9.97 -0.14
CA ARG A 17 -17.11 -8.78 -0.07
C ARG A 17 -15.90 -8.98 -0.97
N PHE A 18 -15.55 -7.94 -1.71
CA PHE A 18 -14.32 -7.88 -2.48
C PHE A 18 -13.27 -7.18 -1.64
N THR A 19 -12.15 -7.84 -1.37
CA THR A 19 -11.00 -7.21 -0.71
C THR A 19 -9.95 -6.94 -1.76
N VAL A 20 -9.54 -5.67 -1.87
CA VAL A 20 -8.45 -5.29 -2.77
C VAL A 20 -7.13 -5.54 -2.06
N HIS A 21 -6.29 -6.39 -2.66
CA HIS A 21 -4.93 -6.63 -2.21
C HIS A 21 -3.95 -6.07 -3.22
N ARG A 22 -2.77 -5.71 -2.75
CA ARG A 22 -1.68 -5.45 -3.67
C ARG A 22 -0.99 -6.75 -4.05
N ILE A 23 -0.61 -6.84 -5.33
CA ILE A 23 0.01 -8.03 -5.91
C ILE A 23 1.34 -8.42 -5.24
N ASP A 24 2.01 -7.45 -4.61
CA ASP A 24 3.27 -7.62 -3.92
C ASP A 24 3.16 -7.97 -2.43
N LYS A 25 1.98 -7.76 -1.82
CA LYS A 25 1.73 -8.08 -0.41
C LYS A 25 0.34 -8.70 -0.24
N PRO A 26 0.22 -10.05 -0.34
CA PRO A 26 -1.07 -10.74 -0.22
C PRO A 26 -1.69 -10.65 1.20
N VAL A 27 -0.95 -10.19 2.21
CA VAL A 27 -1.39 -10.15 3.62
C VAL A 27 -1.87 -8.75 4.06
N ALA A 28 -1.81 -7.72 3.19
CA ALA A 28 -2.38 -6.43 3.52
C ALA A 28 -3.88 -6.44 3.24
N SER A 29 -4.70 -6.32 4.28
CA SER A 29 -6.14 -6.07 4.14
C SER A 29 -6.36 -4.66 3.62
N GLY A 30 -6.56 -4.53 2.31
CA GLY A 30 -7.03 -3.28 1.71
C GLY A 30 -8.53 -3.06 1.98
N PRO A 31 -9.09 -2.00 1.39
CA PRO A 31 -10.50 -1.69 1.56
C PRO A 31 -11.37 -2.84 1.05
N SER A 32 -12.51 -3.04 1.71
CA SER A 32 -13.43 -4.12 1.42
C SER A 32 -14.75 -3.57 0.92
N PHE A 33 -15.11 -3.94 -0.31
CA PHE A 33 -16.25 -3.43 -1.06
C PHE A 33 -17.36 -4.47 -1.15
N ALA A 34 -18.59 -4.01 -1.38
CA ALA A 34 -19.74 -4.89 -1.56
C ALA A 34 -19.86 -5.39 -3.01
N THR A 35 -19.29 -4.67 -3.99
CA THR A 35 -19.43 -4.98 -5.41
C THR A 35 -18.12 -4.83 -6.18
N ALA A 36 -18.03 -5.50 -7.35
CA ALA A 36 -16.90 -5.34 -8.26
C ALA A 36 -16.83 -3.93 -8.88
N ALA A 37 -17.99 -3.30 -9.14
CA ALA A 37 -18.03 -1.93 -9.65
C ALA A 37 -17.45 -0.91 -8.65
N GLU A 38 -17.64 -1.13 -7.35
CA GLU A 38 -16.99 -0.34 -6.30
C GLU A 38 -15.47 -0.54 -6.29
N VAL A 39 -14.99 -1.76 -6.53
CA VAL A 39 -13.56 -2.05 -6.68
C VAL A 39 -12.98 -1.31 -7.87
N GLU A 40 -13.61 -1.41 -9.05
CA GLU A 40 -13.17 -0.73 -10.26
C GLU A 40 -13.13 0.80 -10.06
N SER A 41 -14.19 1.36 -9.48
CA SER A 41 -14.26 2.80 -9.17
C SER A 41 -13.15 3.23 -8.20
N PHE A 42 -12.83 2.38 -7.22
CA PHE A 42 -11.73 2.64 -6.29
C PHE A 42 -10.36 2.59 -7.00
N LEU A 43 -10.12 1.60 -7.85
CA LEU A 43 -8.87 1.47 -8.59
C LEU A 43 -8.67 2.65 -9.56
N ASP A 44 -9.72 3.06 -10.29
CA ASP A 44 -9.73 4.24 -11.16
C ASP A 44 -9.44 5.53 -10.39
N ALA A 45 -9.97 5.64 -9.16
CA ALA A 45 -9.70 6.79 -8.31
C ALA A 45 -8.24 6.81 -7.85
N VAL A 46 -7.69 5.66 -7.43
CA VAL A 46 -6.28 5.54 -7.02
C VAL A 46 -5.33 5.83 -8.17
N GLU A 47 -5.66 5.42 -9.40
CA GLU A 47 -4.85 5.69 -10.60
C GLU A 47 -4.75 7.20 -10.92
N LYS A 48 -5.79 7.98 -10.60
CA LYS A 48 -5.83 9.42 -10.82
C LYS A 48 -5.12 10.23 -9.74
N LEU A 49 -4.77 9.62 -8.60
CA LEU A 49 -4.08 10.33 -7.52
C LEU A 49 -2.64 10.64 -7.91
N PRO A 50 -2.12 11.82 -7.53
CA PRO A 50 -0.71 12.08 -7.72
C PRO A 50 0.13 11.11 -6.88
N ARG A 51 1.25 10.69 -7.45
CA ARG A 51 2.24 9.87 -6.75
C ARG A 51 3.25 10.78 -6.08
N TRP A 52 3.54 10.50 -4.81
CA TRP A 52 4.54 11.21 -4.03
C TRP A 52 5.65 10.25 -3.68
N ARG A 53 6.90 10.69 -3.79
CA ARG A 53 8.09 9.91 -3.49
C ARG A 53 8.86 10.56 -2.35
N LEU A 54 9.38 9.70 -1.48
CA LEU A 54 10.33 10.05 -0.43
C LEU A 54 11.60 9.23 -0.66
N ASP A 55 12.73 9.93 -0.79
CA ASP A 55 14.04 9.29 -0.81
C ASP A 55 14.53 9.02 0.61
N LEU A 56 15.15 7.85 0.79
CA LEU A 56 15.70 7.39 2.06
C LEU A 56 17.24 7.44 2.07
N ASP A 57 17.86 7.67 0.92
CA ASP A 57 19.31 7.61 0.72
C ASP A 57 20.08 8.73 1.45
N ASP A 58 19.43 9.86 1.76
CA ASP A 58 20.06 11.00 2.44
C ASP A 58 20.16 10.85 3.97
N GLY A 59 19.57 9.78 4.52
CA GLY A 59 19.59 9.47 5.95
C GLY A 59 18.79 10.44 6.83
N SER A 60 18.04 11.38 6.25
CA SER A 60 17.17 12.29 7.01
C SER A 60 15.93 11.59 7.57
N ILE A 61 15.53 10.48 6.94
CA ILE A 61 14.39 9.66 7.32
C ILE A 61 14.84 8.22 7.54
N THR A 62 14.43 7.62 8.64
CA THR A 62 14.46 6.17 8.83
C THR A 62 13.12 5.58 8.45
N PHE A 63 13.14 4.39 7.86
CA PHE A 63 11.94 3.67 7.47
C PHE A 63 11.91 2.29 8.13
N ASP A 64 10.90 2.07 8.98
CA ASP A 64 10.58 0.76 9.52
C ASP A 64 9.68 0.03 8.52
N ASN A 65 10.22 -1.01 7.89
CA ASN A 65 9.51 -1.81 6.89
C ASN A 65 8.41 -2.74 7.46
N THR A 66 8.47 -3.02 8.76
CA THR A 66 7.58 -3.93 9.48
C THR A 66 6.37 -3.15 9.97
N GLU A 67 6.62 -1.98 10.55
CA GLU A 67 5.57 -1.07 10.99
C GLU A 67 5.05 -0.17 9.87
N LEU A 68 5.76 -0.08 8.74
CA LEU A 68 5.51 0.91 7.69
C LEU A 68 5.51 2.32 8.25
N THR A 69 6.47 2.62 9.13
CA THR A 69 6.58 3.91 9.80
C THR A 69 7.80 4.64 9.26
N VAL A 70 7.63 5.91 8.88
CA VAL A 70 8.74 6.81 8.59
C VAL A 70 9.00 7.71 9.80
N THR A 71 10.27 7.95 10.11
CA THR A 71 10.69 8.78 11.24
C THR A 71 11.75 9.78 10.79
N ASP A 72 11.55 11.06 11.10
CA ASP A 72 12.52 12.12 10.83
C ASP A 72 13.61 12.06 11.90
N VAL A 73 14.85 11.83 11.47
CA VAL A 73 15.99 11.62 12.36
C VAL A 73 16.32 12.88 13.14
N ARG A 74 16.03 14.06 12.59
CA ARG A 74 16.34 15.35 13.21
C ARG A 74 15.29 15.73 14.26
N THR A 75 14.01 15.51 13.98
CA THR A 75 12.92 15.94 14.89
C THR A 75 12.40 14.82 15.79
N GLY A 76 12.61 13.56 15.42
CA GLY A 76 12.02 12.39 16.08
C GLY A 76 10.53 12.18 15.76
N GLU A 77 9.93 13.04 14.94
CA GLU A 77 8.55 12.89 14.48
C GLU A 77 8.40 11.58 13.71
N SER A 78 7.24 10.92 13.81
CA SER A 78 6.99 9.64 13.13
C SER A 78 5.60 9.61 12.52
N PHE A 79 5.47 8.95 11.38
CA PHE A 79 4.21 8.81 10.65
C PHE A 79 4.02 7.36 10.15
N CYS A 80 2.84 6.79 10.43
CA CYS A 80 2.50 5.43 10.07
C CYS A 80 1.77 5.36 8.72
N LEU A 81 2.37 4.68 7.75
CA LEU A 81 1.85 4.52 6.39
C LEU A 81 0.85 3.35 6.26
N LYS A 82 0.51 2.64 7.35
CA LYS A 82 -0.48 1.54 7.28
C LYS A 82 -1.86 2.01 6.79
N GLY A 83 -2.27 3.24 7.12
CA GLY A 83 -3.52 3.81 6.59
C GLY A 83 -3.48 4.09 5.08
N TRP A 84 -2.28 4.09 4.51
CA TRP A 84 -1.98 4.49 3.13
C TRP A 84 -1.66 3.28 2.25
N THR A 85 -1.58 2.07 2.83
CA THR A 85 -1.33 0.84 2.06
C THR A 85 -2.44 0.55 1.05
N SER A 86 -3.66 0.99 1.35
CA SER A 86 -4.81 0.97 0.43
C SER A 86 -4.61 1.88 -0.78
N LEU A 87 -3.83 2.93 -0.64
CA LEU A 87 -3.55 3.93 -1.67
C LEU A 87 -2.18 3.73 -2.35
N GLY A 88 -1.49 2.61 -2.11
CA GLY A 88 -0.38 2.17 -2.98
C GLY A 88 1.05 2.52 -2.54
N VAL A 89 1.42 2.30 -1.27
CA VAL A 89 2.80 2.46 -0.75
C VAL A 89 3.84 1.57 -1.48
N THR A 90 4.47 1.94 -2.57
CA THR A 90 5.50 1.10 -3.21
C THR A 90 6.90 1.43 -2.71
N GLY A 91 7.79 0.44 -2.61
CA GLY A 91 9.20 0.66 -2.32
C GLY A 91 10.06 -0.06 -3.34
N ARG A 92 11.18 0.55 -3.74
CA ARG A 92 12.16 -0.11 -4.61
C ARG A 92 13.33 -0.58 -3.76
N ALA A 93 13.35 -1.88 -3.47
CA ALA A 93 14.50 -2.55 -2.90
C ALA A 93 15.71 -2.46 -3.84
N THR A 94 16.90 -2.51 -3.28
CA THR A 94 18.14 -2.68 -4.05
C THR A 94 18.10 -4.01 -4.84
N HIS A 95 18.66 -3.98 -6.06
CA HIS A 95 18.74 -5.07 -7.07
C HIS A 95 18.00 -6.38 -6.79
N GLY A 96 16.94 -6.65 -7.57
CA GLY A 96 16.33 -7.99 -7.68
C GLY A 96 15.27 -8.34 -6.64
N GLY A 97 14.96 -7.43 -5.70
CA GLY A 97 13.84 -7.60 -4.78
C GLY A 97 12.49 -7.65 -5.50
N GLN A 98 11.56 -8.49 -5.01
CA GLN A 98 10.17 -8.46 -5.46
C GLN A 98 9.59 -7.05 -5.24
N ALA A 99 8.63 -6.66 -6.09
CA ALA A 99 7.76 -5.53 -5.78
C ALA A 99 7.25 -5.68 -4.34
N GLY A 100 7.13 -4.57 -3.59
CA GLY A 100 6.67 -4.55 -2.19
C GLY A 100 7.64 -5.08 -1.14
N ALA A 101 8.82 -5.54 -1.56
CA ALA A 101 9.96 -5.66 -0.65
C ALA A 101 10.46 -4.26 -0.29
N TYR A 102 10.48 -3.98 1.00
CA TYR A 102 10.96 -2.72 1.57
C TYR A 102 12.34 -2.85 2.20
N ASP A 103 12.84 -4.08 2.34
CA ASP A 103 14.18 -4.32 2.83
C ASP A 103 15.21 -3.76 1.84
N GLY A 104 16.13 -2.93 2.34
CA GLY A 104 17.06 -2.16 1.50
C GLY A 104 16.39 -1.19 0.51
N ALA A 105 15.17 -0.72 0.80
CA ALA A 105 14.51 0.29 -0.03
C ALA A 105 15.27 1.62 0.00
N ARG A 106 15.49 2.19 -1.19
CA ARG A 106 16.12 3.52 -1.35
C ARG A 106 15.11 4.67 -1.40
N HIS A 107 13.89 4.33 -1.77
CA HIS A 107 12.77 5.26 -1.77
C HIS A 107 11.48 4.50 -1.52
N ILE A 108 10.50 5.25 -1.04
CA ILE A 108 9.10 4.84 -0.99
C ILE A 108 8.26 5.80 -1.81
N SER A 109 7.12 5.33 -2.30
CA SER A 109 6.16 6.14 -3.03
C SER A 109 4.74 5.80 -2.60
N ILE A 110 3.86 6.78 -2.60
CA ILE A 110 2.46 6.66 -2.16
C ILE A 110 1.57 7.39 -3.17
N ALA A 111 0.36 6.91 -3.42
CA ALA A 111 -0.64 7.69 -4.16
C ALA A 111 -1.58 8.35 -3.15
N THR A 112 -1.79 9.66 -3.28
CA THR A 112 -2.59 10.46 -2.35
C THR A 112 -2.82 11.83 -2.97
N ASP A 113 -3.81 12.57 -2.50
CA ASP A 113 -3.98 13.99 -2.80
C ASP A 113 -2.85 14.86 -2.21
N GLU A 114 -2.50 14.66 -0.94
CA GLU A 114 -1.50 15.46 -0.23
C GLU A 114 -0.42 14.58 0.40
N PRO A 115 0.88 14.94 0.31
CA PRO A 115 1.93 14.14 0.92
C PRO A 115 1.88 14.22 2.45
N PRO A 116 2.39 13.22 3.17
CA PRO A 116 2.65 13.32 4.60
C PRO A 116 3.52 14.53 4.93
N THR A 117 3.28 15.13 6.10
CA THR A 117 3.99 16.32 6.57
C THR A 117 5.43 16.07 7.00
N ILE A 118 5.80 14.79 7.14
CA ILE A 118 7.12 14.35 7.57
C ILE A 118 8.03 14.04 6.38
N GLY A 119 9.28 14.47 6.44
CA GLY A 119 10.25 14.25 5.37
C GLY A 119 9.99 15.10 4.13
N ARG A 120 10.85 14.94 3.13
CA ARG A 120 10.80 15.74 1.89
C ARG A 120 10.17 14.93 0.76
N TRP A 121 8.86 14.95 0.72
CA TRP A 121 8.11 14.34 -0.37
C TRP A 121 8.15 15.23 -1.61
N TYR A 122 8.32 14.60 -2.76
CA TYR A 122 8.21 15.27 -4.03
C TYR A 122 7.26 14.52 -4.94
N LYS A 123 6.53 15.28 -5.75
CA LYS A 123 5.63 14.71 -6.75
C LYS A 123 6.46 13.92 -7.76
N SER A 124 6.09 12.66 -7.94
CA SER A 124 6.74 11.76 -8.87
C SER A 124 5.92 11.70 -10.15
N ASP A 125 6.53 12.07 -11.27
CA ASP A 125 5.92 12.04 -12.59
C ASP A 125 5.86 10.63 -13.20
N MET A 126 5.91 9.57 -12.39
CA MET A 126 5.87 8.20 -12.91
C MET A 126 4.47 7.89 -13.46
N ALA A 127 4.35 8.12 -14.77
CA ALA A 127 3.41 7.53 -15.71
C ALA A 127 3.50 5.99 -15.73
#